data_AF-A0A9E1BC31-F1
#
_entry.id   AF-A0A9E1BC31-F1
#
_cell.length_a   1.000
_cell.length_b   1.000
_cell.length_c   1.000
_cell.angle_alpha   90.00
_cell.angle_beta   90.00
_cell.angle_gamma   90.00
#
_symmetry.space_group_name_H-M   'P 1'
#
loop_
_entity.id
_entity.type
_entity.pdbx_description
1 polymer ?
#
loop_
_entity_poly.entity_id
_entity_poly.type
_entity_poly.pdbx_seq_one_letter_code
_entity_poly.pdbx_strand_id
1 'polypeptide(L)'
;MLNLNDLEREYLELKKENFQDGKRIKFIANLGASSEIAYHYELICKEWQEGGQLNLESSFDRHGGVGLEFLFERLAKKSDQKLKIETIYLIAQIISKSKYRDFYAAFCDRLIPQITSFLETNDAPRRKLIIALGWVGTLEQIDILISEMLNSKDSLCRAWAAASLMQMSFHRTSQAILRDKTKAAFLQGISSEKDLYTCAVMIEAAQNLFGKKWISSTAAQNQEAEKIEKARKMAVRFLGRD
;
A
#
# COMPACT_ATOMS: atom_id res chain seq x y z
N MET A 1 -21.75 -14.38 17.77
CA MET A 1 -20.84 -13.23 17.56
C MET A 1 -20.79 -12.46 18.86
N LEU A 2 -19.62 -11.95 19.26
CA LEU A 2 -19.51 -11.11 20.46
C LEU A 2 -20.24 -9.79 20.23
N ASN A 3 -20.92 -9.29 21.27
CA ASN A 3 -21.53 -7.96 21.27
C ASN A 3 -20.50 -6.90 21.71
N LEU A 4 -20.89 -5.62 21.67
CA LEU A 4 -20.03 -4.50 22.07
C LEU A 4 -19.46 -4.65 23.50
N ASN A 5 -20.31 -4.96 24.49
CA ASN A 5 -19.88 -5.09 25.89
C ASN A 5 -18.83 -6.18 26.09
N ASP A 6 -18.98 -7.30 25.37
CA ASP A 6 -18.01 -8.40 25.41
C ASP A 6 -16.66 -7.97 24.81
N LEU A 7 -16.67 -7.26 23.69
CA LEU A 7 -15.46 -6.75 23.03
C LEU A 7 -14.75 -5.68 23.85
N GLU A 8 -15.49 -4.77 24.48
CA GLU A 8 -14.94 -3.75 25.37
C GLU A 8 -14.26 -4.38 26.59
N ARG A 9 -14.91 -5.38 27.20
CA ARG A 9 -14.32 -6.13 28.32
C ARG A 9 -13.03 -6.84 27.90
N GLU A 10 -13.05 -7.54 26.76
CA GLU A 10 -11.87 -8.24 26.22
C GLU A 10 -10.72 -7.26 25.93
N TYR A 11 -11.01 -6.09 25.34
CA TYR A 11 -10.00 -5.05 25.11
C TYR A 11 -9.37 -4.54 26.41
N LEU A 12 -10.18 -4.28 27.45
CA LEU A 12 -9.67 -3.82 28.75
C LEU A 12 -8.82 -4.87 29.45
N GLU A 13 -9.17 -6.15 29.35
CA GLU A 13 -8.37 -7.26 29.85
C GLU A 13 -7.03 -7.35 29.11
N LEU A 14 -7.05 -7.31 27.78
CA LEU A 14 -5.84 -7.29 26.96
C LEU A 14 -4.92 -6.12 27.29
N LYS A 15 -5.48 -4.94 27.55
CA LYS A 15 -4.71 -3.76 27.94
C LYS A 15 -3.95 -3.98 29.25
N LYS A 16 -4.54 -4.68 30.23
CA LYS A 16 -3.86 -5.04 31.49
C LYS A 16 -2.72 -6.04 31.28
N GLU A 17 -2.83 -6.87 30.26
CA GLU A 17 -1.86 -7.91 29.92
C GLU A 17 -0.84 -7.49 28.85
N ASN A 18 -0.81 -6.20 28.48
CA ASN A 18 0.05 -5.66 27.44
C ASN A 18 -0.12 -6.36 26.07
N PHE A 19 -1.34 -6.74 25.72
CA PHE A 19 -1.72 -7.30 24.42
C PHE A 19 -0.84 -8.48 23.96
N GLN A 20 -0.68 -9.50 24.81
CA GLN A 20 0.03 -10.73 24.47
C GLN A 20 -0.43 -11.28 23.10
N ASP A 21 0.54 -11.60 22.23
CA ASP A 21 0.30 -11.86 20.79
C ASP A 21 -0.86 -12.82 20.52
N GLY A 22 -0.89 -13.99 21.17
CA GLY A 22 -1.93 -14.99 20.94
C GLY A 22 -3.34 -14.50 21.27
N LYS A 23 -3.48 -13.75 22.37
CA LYS A 23 -4.78 -13.19 22.79
C LYS A 23 -5.16 -11.99 21.93
N ARG A 24 -4.19 -11.13 21.58
CA ARG A 24 -4.39 -10.00 20.65
C ARG A 24 -4.88 -10.49 19.29
N ILE A 25 -4.23 -11.50 18.71
CA ILE A 25 -4.62 -12.06 17.40
C ILE A 25 -6.05 -12.62 17.44
N LYS A 26 -6.39 -13.34 18.52
CA LYS A 26 -7.75 -13.85 18.73
C LYS A 26 -8.78 -12.70 18.81
N PHE A 27 -8.47 -11.65 19.55
CA PHE A 27 -9.34 -10.48 19.66
C PHE A 27 -9.52 -9.75 18.33
N ILE A 28 -8.46 -9.58 17.53
CA ILE A 28 -8.55 -9.00 16.19
C ILE A 28 -9.45 -9.88 15.28
N ALA A 29 -9.35 -11.20 15.39
CA ALA A 29 -10.26 -12.10 14.67
C ALA A 29 -11.72 -11.95 15.15
N ASN A 30 -11.95 -11.78 16.46
CA ASN A 30 -13.27 -11.50 17.02
C ASN A 30 -13.85 -10.16 16.51
N LEU A 31 -13.02 -9.11 16.45
CA LEU A 31 -13.40 -7.80 15.90
C LEU A 31 -13.80 -7.86 14.42
N GLY A 32 -13.13 -8.69 13.61
CA GLY A 32 -13.52 -8.90 12.22
C GLY A 32 -14.71 -9.85 12.03
N ALA A 33 -15.06 -10.63 13.04
CA ALA A 33 -16.22 -11.52 13.01
C ALA A 33 -17.48 -10.90 13.63
N SER A 34 -17.37 -9.73 14.28
CA SER A 34 -18.50 -9.04 14.91
C SER A 34 -19.23 -8.11 13.94
N SER A 35 -20.46 -7.74 14.28
CA SER A 35 -21.20 -6.67 13.59
C SER A 35 -20.80 -5.27 14.06
N GLU A 36 -19.87 -5.16 15.02
CA GLU A 36 -19.46 -3.91 15.67
C GLU A 36 -18.39 -3.17 14.85
N ILE A 37 -18.71 -2.86 13.59
CA ILE A 37 -17.79 -2.21 12.63
C ILE A 37 -17.29 -0.86 13.17
N ALA A 38 -18.21 -0.10 13.78
CA ALA A 38 -17.88 1.22 14.33
C ALA A 38 -16.85 1.14 15.45
N TYR A 39 -17.03 0.20 16.36
CA TYR A 39 -16.11 -0.02 17.47
C TYR A 39 -14.74 -0.54 16.99
N HIS A 40 -14.74 -1.48 16.04
CA HIS A 40 -13.50 -1.96 15.42
C HIS A 40 -12.70 -0.80 14.80
N TYR A 41 -13.35 0.06 14.00
CA TYR A 41 -12.69 1.22 13.41
C TYR A 41 -12.26 2.27 14.45
N GLU A 42 -13.01 2.45 15.54
CA GLU A 42 -12.62 3.34 16.63
C GLU A 42 -11.30 2.90 17.28
N LEU A 43 -11.16 1.60 17.58
CA LEU A 43 -9.93 1.06 18.15
C LEU A 43 -8.73 1.23 17.21
N ILE A 44 -8.92 1.04 15.90
CA ILE A 44 -7.89 1.30 14.89
C ILE A 44 -7.47 2.78 14.91
N CYS A 45 -8.43 3.71 14.91
CA CYS A 45 -8.13 5.14 14.97
C CYS A 45 -7.36 5.53 16.23
N LYS A 46 -7.77 4.97 17.38
CA LYS A 46 -7.10 5.18 18.66
C LYS A 46 -5.66 4.69 18.62
N GLU A 47 -5.42 3.50 18.08
CA GLU A 47 -4.07 2.97 17.88
C GLU A 47 -3.21 3.89 17.01
N TRP A 48 -3.73 4.37 15.87
CA TRP A 48 -2.99 5.26 14.97
C TRP A 48 -2.63 6.59 15.63
N GLN A 49 -3.50 7.12 16.49
CA GLN A 49 -3.25 8.35 17.25
C GLN A 49 -2.21 8.13 18.36
N GLU A 50 -2.24 6.98 19.01
CA GLU A 50 -1.30 6.59 20.07
C GLU A 50 0.06 6.12 19.51
N GLY A 51 0.16 5.90 18.19
CA GLY A 51 1.39 5.39 17.54
C GLY A 51 1.66 3.92 17.84
N GLY A 52 0.61 3.14 18.16
CA GLY A 52 0.69 1.72 18.48
C GLY A 52 0.97 0.82 17.26
N GLN A 53 1.29 -0.45 17.54
CA GLN A 53 1.61 -1.49 16.54
C GLN A 53 0.96 -2.86 16.85
N LEU A 54 -0.24 -2.82 17.45
CA LEU A 54 -1.13 -3.95 17.67
C LEU A 54 -1.70 -4.51 16.35
N ASN A 55 -1.75 -3.68 15.29
CA ASN A 55 -2.25 -4.01 13.95
C ASN A 55 -3.74 -4.41 13.97
N LEU A 56 -4.57 -3.63 14.67
CA LEU A 56 -5.98 -3.95 14.87
C LEU A 56 -6.75 -4.02 13.55
N GLU A 57 -6.27 -3.37 12.51
CA GLU A 57 -6.86 -3.36 11.17
C GLU A 57 -6.80 -4.69 10.42
N SER A 58 -5.98 -5.66 10.88
CA SER A 58 -5.63 -6.87 10.12
C SER A 58 -6.83 -7.73 9.69
N SER A 59 -7.94 -7.67 10.42
CA SER A 59 -9.17 -8.42 10.14
C SER A 59 -10.34 -7.54 9.66
N PHE A 60 -10.11 -6.27 9.38
CA PHE A 60 -11.19 -5.37 8.97
C PHE A 60 -11.81 -5.77 7.62
N ASP A 61 -11.05 -6.44 6.73
CA ASP A 61 -11.56 -6.94 5.45
C ASP A 61 -12.70 -7.96 5.58
N ARG A 62 -12.85 -8.59 6.75
CA ARG A 62 -13.94 -9.52 7.05
C ARG A 62 -15.32 -8.86 7.08
N HIS A 63 -15.37 -7.54 7.25
CA HIS A 63 -16.61 -6.75 7.16
C HIS A 63 -17.12 -6.57 5.71
N GLY A 64 -16.31 -6.96 4.71
CA GLY A 64 -16.68 -6.95 3.30
C GLY A 64 -17.12 -5.58 2.78
N GLY A 65 -18.07 -5.58 1.85
CA GLY A 65 -18.59 -4.35 1.23
C GLY A 65 -19.23 -3.38 2.24
N VAL A 66 -19.91 -3.90 3.27
CA VAL A 66 -20.50 -3.06 4.34
C VAL A 66 -19.42 -2.33 5.13
N GLY A 67 -18.30 -3.00 5.42
CA GLY A 67 -17.13 -2.37 6.02
C GLY A 67 -16.53 -1.27 5.15
N LEU A 68 -16.42 -1.50 3.84
CA LEU A 68 -15.94 -0.49 2.90
C LEU A 68 -16.87 0.73 2.84
N GLU A 69 -18.19 0.54 2.75
CA GLU A 69 -19.16 1.65 2.78
C GLU A 69 -19.03 2.47 4.07
N PHE A 70 -18.95 1.79 5.21
CA PHE A 70 -18.73 2.45 6.50
C PHE A 70 -17.45 3.31 6.47
N LEU A 71 -16.34 2.80 5.94
CA LEU A 71 -15.09 3.56 5.85
C LEU A 71 -15.20 4.78 4.93
N PHE A 72 -15.91 4.69 3.80
CA PHE A 72 -16.16 5.84 2.92
C PHE A 72 -17.02 6.91 3.58
N GLU A 73 -18.09 6.53 4.27
CA GLU A 73 -18.91 7.47 5.05
C GLU A 73 -18.09 8.17 6.13
N ARG A 74 -17.23 7.41 6.80
CA ARG A 74 -16.30 7.93 7.79
C ARG A 74 -15.32 8.90 7.15
N LEU A 75 -14.69 8.55 6.04
CA LEU A 75 -13.72 9.40 5.32
C LEU A 75 -14.32 10.77 4.97
N ALA A 76 -15.56 10.80 4.47
CA ALA A 76 -16.26 12.04 4.11
C ALA A 76 -16.51 12.98 5.30
N LYS A 77 -16.68 12.43 6.51
CA LYS A 77 -16.99 13.19 7.73
C LYS A 77 -15.76 13.66 8.51
N LYS A 78 -14.56 13.15 8.20
CA LYS A 78 -13.33 13.51 8.94
C LYS A 78 -12.85 14.91 8.57
N SER A 79 -12.26 15.62 9.52
CA SER A 79 -11.52 16.86 9.27
C SER A 79 -10.00 16.64 9.31
N ASP A 80 -9.53 15.72 10.17
CA ASP A 80 -8.10 15.41 10.33
C ASP A 80 -7.51 14.76 9.07
N GLN A 81 -6.54 15.42 8.44
CA GLN A 81 -5.92 14.99 7.19
C GLN A 81 -5.11 13.70 7.35
N LYS A 82 -4.40 13.52 8.46
CA LYS A 82 -3.59 12.32 8.70
C LYS A 82 -4.50 11.09 8.78
N LEU A 83 -5.57 11.16 9.59
CA LEU A 83 -6.56 10.09 9.70
C LEU A 83 -7.29 9.82 8.39
N LYS A 84 -7.51 10.84 7.54
CA LYS A 84 -8.04 10.62 6.19
C LYS A 84 -7.09 9.76 5.36
N ILE A 85 -5.80 10.07 5.33
CA ILE A 85 -4.80 9.29 4.58
C ILE A 85 -4.68 7.87 5.14
N GLU A 86 -4.67 7.70 6.46
CA GLU A 86 -4.70 6.36 7.09
C GLU A 86 -5.94 5.57 6.71
N THR A 87 -7.11 6.21 6.70
CA THR A 87 -8.37 5.58 6.29
C THR A 87 -8.36 5.22 4.80
N ILE A 88 -7.86 6.10 3.92
CA ILE A 88 -7.69 5.82 2.49
C ILE A 88 -6.79 4.61 2.28
N TYR A 89 -5.68 4.54 3.00
CA TYR A 89 -4.75 3.43 2.92
C TYR A 89 -5.40 2.11 3.39
N LEU A 90 -6.14 2.14 4.51
CA LEU A 90 -6.91 0.99 4.99
C LEU A 90 -7.94 0.51 3.96
N ILE A 91 -8.70 1.43 3.35
CA ILE A 91 -9.65 1.10 2.29
C ILE A 91 -8.93 0.40 1.12
N ALA A 92 -7.80 0.96 0.65
CA ALA A 92 -7.02 0.38 -0.44
C ALA A 92 -6.50 -1.04 -0.10
N GLN A 93 -6.06 -1.26 1.13
CA GLN A 93 -5.59 -2.56 1.62
C GLN A 93 -6.72 -3.61 1.66
N ILE A 94 -7.93 -3.23 2.07
CA ILE A 94 -9.09 -4.13 2.08
C ILE A 94 -9.51 -4.47 0.65
N ILE A 95 -9.53 -3.47 -0.23
CA ILE A 95 -9.87 -3.63 -1.64
C ILE A 95 -8.88 -4.58 -2.34
N SER A 96 -7.57 -4.45 -2.09
CA SER A 96 -6.54 -5.31 -2.69
C SER A 96 -6.71 -6.79 -2.34
N LYS A 97 -7.14 -7.09 -1.10
CA LYS A 97 -7.51 -8.43 -0.64
C LYS A 97 -8.81 -8.96 -1.27
N SER A 98 -9.62 -8.08 -1.86
CA SER A 98 -10.96 -8.38 -2.37
C SER A 98 -11.06 -8.37 -3.89
N LYS A 99 -9.95 -8.51 -4.61
CA LYS A 99 -9.88 -8.38 -6.09
C LYS A 99 -10.79 -9.30 -6.92
N TYR A 100 -11.29 -10.38 -6.34
CA TYR A 100 -12.20 -11.32 -6.98
C TYR A 100 -13.68 -11.03 -6.67
N ARG A 101 -13.97 -10.02 -5.86
CA ARG A 101 -15.34 -9.63 -5.50
C ARG A 101 -15.91 -8.73 -6.59
N ASP A 102 -17.20 -8.84 -6.82
CA ASP A 102 -17.98 -8.04 -7.79
C ASP A 102 -17.89 -6.54 -7.53
N PHE A 103 -17.81 -6.13 -6.26
CA PHE A 103 -17.68 -4.73 -5.86
C PHE A 103 -16.28 -4.13 -6.05
N TYR A 104 -15.26 -4.94 -6.37
CA TYR A 104 -13.85 -4.53 -6.37
C TYR A 104 -13.60 -3.29 -7.24
N ALA A 105 -14.03 -3.32 -8.51
CA ALA A 105 -13.80 -2.24 -9.45
C ALA A 105 -14.50 -0.94 -9.00
N ALA A 106 -15.76 -1.03 -8.57
CA ALA A 106 -16.54 0.12 -8.14
C ALA A 106 -15.92 0.85 -6.94
N PHE A 107 -15.40 0.11 -5.95
CA PHE A 107 -14.72 0.74 -4.83
C PHE A 107 -13.34 1.29 -5.19
N CYS A 108 -12.59 0.65 -6.10
CA CYS A 108 -11.37 1.23 -6.64
C CYS A 108 -11.65 2.60 -7.30
N ASP A 109 -12.66 2.66 -8.17
CA ASP A 109 -13.03 3.88 -8.90
C ASP A 109 -13.46 5.01 -7.97
N ARG A 110 -14.14 4.68 -6.86
CA ARG A 110 -14.48 5.64 -5.80
C ARG A 110 -13.28 6.12 -5.00
N LEU A 111 -12.25 5.26 -4.82
CA LEU A 111 -11.08 5.59 -4.00
C LEU A 111 -10.06 6.44 -4.74
N ILE A 112 -9.87 6.22 -6.05
CA ILE A 112 -8.85 6.92 -6.85
C ILE A 112 -8.92 8.45 -6.67
N PRO A 113 -10.09 9.13 -6.80
CA PRO A 113 -10.19 10.58 -6.61
C PRO A 113 -9.77 11.03 -5.21
N GLN A 114 -10.06 10.23 -4.19
CA GLN A 114 -9.66 10.51 -2.80
C GLN A 114 -8.14 10.46 -2.69
N ILE A 115 -7.49 9.44 -3.26
CA ILE A 115 -6.03 9.31 -3.25
C ILE A 115 -5.39 10.52 -3.96
N THR A 116 -5.84 10.83 -5.19
CA THR A 116 -5.26 11.90 -5.99
C THR A 116 -5.40 13.27 -5.34
N SER A 117 -6.50 13.54 -4.63
CA SER A 117 -6.70 14.81 -3.93
C SER A 117 -5.68 15.10 -2.82
N PHE A 118 -4.99 14.07 -2.32
CA PHE A 118 -3.96 14.20 -1.28
C PHE A 118 -2.54 14.02 -1.81
N LEU A 119 -2.33 13.71 -3.10
CA LEU A 119 -0.95 13.54 -3.62
C LEU A 119 -0.15 14.84 -3.66
N GLU A 120 -0.82 15.98 -3.77
CA GLU A 120 -0.15 17.28 -3.75
C GLU A 120 0.35 17.69 -2.35
N THR A 121 -0.12 17.04 -1.27
CA THR A 121 0.33 17.34 0.10
C THR A 121 1.74 16.77 0.33
N ASN A 122 2.67 17.60 0.77
CA ASN A 122 4.11 17.31 0.73
C ASN A 122 4.63 16.82 2.09
N ASP A 123 4.35 15.55 2.43
CA ASP A 123 4.75 14.94 3.69
C ASP A 123 4.90 13.39 3.61
N ALA A 124 5.36 12.76 4.69
CA ALA A 124 5.53 11.31 4.81
C ALA A 124 4.24 10.48 4.51
N PRO A 125 3.02 10.93 4.87
CA PRO A 125 1.75 10.34 4.43
C PRO A 125 1.62 10.09 2.92
N ARG A 126 2.27 10.90 2.07
CA ARG A 126 2.26 10.72 0.60
C ARG A 126 2.69 9.32 0.16
N ARG A 127 3.63 8.68 0.87
CA ARG A 127 4.10 7.31 0.55
C ARG A 127 2.96 6.29 0.58
N LYS A 128 2.05 6.41 1.55
CA LYS A 128 0.88 5.52 1.67
C LYS A 128 -0.06 5.68 0.48
N LEU A 129 -0.26 6.91 0.02
CA LEU A 129 -1.08 7.22 -1.15
C LEU A 129 -0.50 6.63 -2.44
N ILE A 130 0.82 6.74 -2.62
CA ILE A 130 1.53 6.11 -3.74
C ILE A 130 1.33 4.59 -3.73
N ILE A 131 1.55 3.95 -2.58
CA ILE A 131 1.33 2.50 -2.42
C ILE A 131 -0.12 2.11 -2.73
N ALA A 132 -1.09 2.88 -2.21
CA ALA A 132 -2.51 2.65 -2.46
C ALA A 132 -2.84 2.69 -3.96
N LEU A 133 -2.28 3.62 -4.73
CA LEU A 133 -2.43 3.65 -6.19
C LEU A 133 -1.93 2.37 -6.87
N GLY A 134 -0.87 1.74 -6.35
CA GLY A 134 -0.40 0.46 -6.87
C GLY A 134 -1.44 -0.67 -6.80
N TRP A 135 -2.38 -0.59 -5.85
CA TRP A 135 -3.43 -1.59 -5.66
C TRP A 135 -4.74 -1.28 -6.39
N VAL A 136 -5.11 -0.01 -6.47
CA VAL A 136 -6.43 0.41 -6.98
C VAL A 136 -6.40 1.17 -8.29
N GLY A 137 -5.23 1.69 -8.68
CA GLY A 137 -5.05 2.55 -9.85
C GLY A 137 -5.27 1.82 -11.17
N THR A 138 -5.63 2.59 -12.17
CA THR A 138 -5.84 2.16 -13.56
C THR A 138 -4.79 2.78 -14.49
N LEU A 139 -4.94 2.60 -15.80
CA LEU A 139 -4.03 3.14 -16.81
C LEU A 139 -3.86 4.66 -16.68
N GLU A 140 -4.91 5.36 -16.23
CA GLU A 140 -4.97 6.80 -16.05
C GLU A 140 -4.05 7.32 -14.93
N GLN A 141 -3.62 6.46 -13.99
CA GLN A 141 -2.71 6.83 -12.90
C GLN A 141 -1.24 6.46 -13.17
N ILE A 142 -0.93 5.85 -14.31
CA ILE A 142 0.46 5.46 -14.64
C ILE A 142 1.39 6.69 -14.66
N ASP A 143 0.97 7.78 -15.30
CA ASP A 143 1.83 8.96 -15.46
C ASP A 143 2.08 9.66 -14.12
N ILE A 144 1.12 9.60 -13.19
CA ILE A 144 1.29 10.08 -11.81
C ILE A 144 2.41 9.30 -11.13
N LEU A 145 2.38 7.97 -11.20
CA LEU A 145 3.40 7.12 -10.59
C LEU A 145 4.76 7.25 -11.29
N ILE A 146 4.80 7.42 -12.62
CA ILE A 146 6.05 7.71 -13.34
C ILE A 146 6.64 9.03 -12.84
N SER A 147 5.83 10.08 -12.70
CA SER A 147 6.28 11.37 -12.20
C SER A 147 6.83 11.26 -10.78
N GLU A 148 6.13 10.57 -9.88
CA GLU A 148 6.63 10.32 -8.52
C GLU A 148 7.94 9.52 -8.52
N MET A 149 8.05 8.50 -9.37
CA MET A 149 9.25 7.66 -9.50
C MET A 149 10.48 8.47 -9.98
N LEU A 150 10.29 9.42 -10.90
CA LEU A 150 11.40 10.16 -11.52
C LEU A 150 11.73 11.47 -10.81
N ASN A 151 10.73 12.15 -10.27
CA ASN A 151 10.84 13.56 -9.89
C ASN A 151 10.67 13.82 -8.38
N SER A 152 10.18 12.83 -7.60
CA SER A 152 10.01 13.04 -6.17
C SER A 152 11.34 13.35 -5.48
N LYS A 153 11.34 14.35 -4.59
CA LYS A 153 12.48 14.68 -3.73
C LYS A 153 12.73 13.60 -2.67
N ASP A 154 11.67 12.94 -2.21
CA ASP A 154 11.75 11.82 -1.27
C ASP A 154 12.09 10.53 -2.01
N SER A 155 13.22 9.91 -1.64
CA SER A 155 13.68 8.65 -2.22
C SER A 155 12.71 7.49 -1.98
N LEU A 156 12.04 7.46 -0.82
CA LEU A 156 11.06 6.44 -0.53
C LEU A 156 9.80 6.60 -1.39
N CYS A 157 9.37 7.81 -1.72
CA CYS A 157 8.30 8.01 -2.70
C CYS A 157 8.71 7.48 -4.07
N ARG A 158 9.96 7.72 -4.52
CA ARG A 158 10.46 7.16 -5.78
C ARG A 158 10.46 5.62 -5.77
N ALA A 159 10.92 5.03 -4.68
CA ALA A 159 10.95 3.58 -4.49
C ALA A 159 9.52 2.98 -4.53
N TRP A 160 8.59 3.56 -3.77
CA TRP A 160 7.22 3.07 -3.70
C TRP A 160 6.45 3.32 -4.98
N ALA A 161 6.77 4.37 -5.74
CA ALA A 161 6.17 4.60 -7.06
C ALA A 161 6.56 3.52 -8.06
N ALA A 162 7.85 3.14 -8.09
CA ALA A 162 8.33 2.02 -8.90
C ALA A 162 7.66 0.70 -8.51
N ALA A 163 7.59 0.41 -7.20
CA ALA A 163 6.90 -0.77 -6.69
C ALA A 163 5.41 -0.75 -7.05
N SER A 164 4.75 0.40 -6.99
CA SER A 164 3.32 0.57 -7.30
C SER A 164 3.02 0.33 -8.78
N LEU A 165 3.85 0.84 -9.70
CA LEU A 165 3.75 0.52 -11.14
C LEU A 165 3.79 -0.99 -11.38
N MET A 166 4.66 -1.71 -10.67
CA MET A 166 4.72 -3.17 -10.73
C MET A 166 3.48 -3.82 -10.10
N GLN A 167 3.01 -3.34 -8.95
CA GLN A 167 1.82 -3.88 -8.26
C GLN A 167 0.54 -3.78 -9.10
N MET A 168 0.41 -2.75 -9.94
CA MET A 168 -0.74 -2.61 -10.85
C MET A 168 -0.91 -3.83 -11.77
N SER A 169 0.19 -4.54 -12.10
CA SER A 169 0.16 -5.75 -12.93
C SER A 169 -0.49 -6.97 -12.26
N PHE A 170 -0.59 -6.96 -10.93
CA PHE A 170 -1.26 -7.99 -10.13
C PHE A 170 -2.74 -7.65 -9.82
N HIS A 171 -3.18 -6.46 -10.26
CA HIS A 171 -4.47 -5.86 -9.96
C HIS A 171 -5.20 -5.47 -11.25
N ARG A 172 -5.42 -4.17 -11.50
CA ARG A 172 -6.35 -3.69 -12.53
C ARG A 172 -5.73 -3.50 -13.91
N THR A 173 -4.42 -3.68 -14.06
CA THR A 173 -3.74 -3.32 -15.30
C THR A 173 -2.99 -4.50 -15.91
N SER A 174 -3.10 -4.67 -17.22
CA SER A 174 -2.34 -5.69 -17.95
C SER A 174 -0.83 -5.46 -17.84
N GLN A 175 -0.10 -6.53 -17.52
CA GLN A 175 1.36 -6.51 -17.45
C GLN A 175 2.00 -6.06 -18.77
N ALA A 176 1.42 -6.45 -19.92
CA ALA A 176 1.93 -6.05 -21.24
C ALA A 176 1.85 -4.54 -21.43
N ILE A 177 0.69 -3.94 -21.14
CA ILE A 177 0.48 -2.50 -21.26
C ILE A 177 1.41 -1.73 -20.32
N LEU A 178 1.60 -2.22 -19.09
CA LEU A 178 2.53 -1.60 -18.14
C LEU A 178 3.97 -1.65 -18.63
N ARG A 179 4.44 -2.78 -19.18
CA ARG A 179 5.79 -2.88 -19.76
C ARG A 179 5.99 -1.82 -20.83
N ASP A 180 5.05 -1.71 -21.77
CA ASP A 180 5.15 -0.78 -22.88
C ASP A 180 5.18 0.68 -22.40
N LYS A 181 4.29 1.06 -21.48
CA LYS A 181 4.18 2.43 -20.97
C LYS A 181 5.32 2.84 -20.03
N THR A 182 5.92 1.89 -19.31
CA THR A 182 6.86 2.19 -18.21
C THR A 182 8.32 1.87 -18.53
N LYS A 183 8.63 1.16 -19.63
CA LYS A 183 10.01 0.75 -20.00
C LYS A 183 11.01 1.91 -19.98
N ALA A 184 10.68 3.01 -20.65
CA ALA A 184 11.53 4.20 -20.70
C ALA A 184 11.71 4.85 -19.31
N ALA A 185 10.63 4.93 -18.53
CA ALA A 185 10.68 5.49 -17.18
C ALA A 185 11.54 4.64 -16.23
N PHE A 186 11.41 3.31 -16.26
CA PHE A 186 12.27 2.42 -15.47
C PHE A 186 13.74 2.50 -15.91
N LEU A 187 14.01 2.57 -17.21
CA LEU A 187 15.35 2.78 -17.73
C LEU A 187 15.96 4.07 -17.17
N GLN A 188 15.24 5.18 -17.27
CA GLN A 188 15.68 6.46 -16.75
C GLN A 188 15.90 6.41 -15.23
N GLY A 189 14.88 5.99 -14.47
CA GLY A 189 14.92 5.94 -13.01
C GLY A 189 16.08 5.11 -12.49
N ILE A 190 16.23 3.87 -12.97
CA ILE A 190 17.32 2.97 -12.56
C ILE A 190 18.70 3.53 -12.93
N SER A 191 18.81 4.19 -14.10
CA SER A 191 20.08 4.75 -14.57
C SER A 191 20.54 5.94 -13.72
N SER A 192 19.61 6.82 -13.32
CA SER A 192 19.93 8.07 -12.62
C SER A 192 19.86 8.00 -11.09
N GLU A 193 19.26 6.95 -10.52
CA GLU A 193 19.04 6.87 -9.07
C GLU A 193 20.36 6.81 -8.28
N LYS A 194 20.46 7.68 -7.27
CA LYS A 194 21.64 7.80 -6.41
C LYS A 194 21.47 7.05 -5.08
N ASP A 195 20.23 6.94 -4.61
CA ASP A 195 19.92 6.21 -3.39
C ASP A 195 19.95 4.69 -3.65
N LEU A 196 20.82 3.97 -2.93
CA LEU A 196 21.06 2.55 -3.16
C LEU A 196 19.81 1.70 -2.90
N TYR A 197 19.11 1.97 -1.80
CA TYR A 197 17.88 1.25 -1.45
C TYR A 197 16.80 1.45 -2.50
N THR A 198 16.57 2.70 -2.91
CA THR A 198 15.59 3.05 -3.95
C THR A 198 15.95 2.40 -5.28
N CYS A 199 17.22 2.42 -5.67
CA CYS A 199 17.67 1.75 -6.88
C CYS A 199 17.40 0.24 -6.81
N ALA A 200 17.67 -0.41 -5.67
CA ALA A 200 17.38 -1.82 -5.47
C ALA A 200 15.87 -2.11 -5.62
N VAL A 201 15.00 -1.30 -5.03
CA VAL A 201 13.54 -1.42 -5.17
C VAL A 201 13.09 -1.22 -6.62
N MET A 202 13.62 -0.22 -7.33
CA MET A 202 13.32 -0.01 -8.75
C MET A 202 13.74 -1.22 -9.60
N ILE A 203 14.92 -1.78 -9.34
CA ILE A 203 15.42 -2.97 -10.03
C ILE A 203 14.53 -4.19 -9.72
N GLU A 204 14.13 -4.41 -8.47
CA GLU A 204 13.22 -5.51 -8.10
C GLU A 204 11.84 -5.36 -8.74
N ALA A 205 11.30 -4.13 -8.75
CA ALA A 205 10.03 -3.83 -9.40
C ALA A 205 10.09 -4.09 -10.91
N ALA A 206 11.12 -3.59 -11.58
CA ALA A 206 11.36 -3.85 -13.00
C ALA A 206 11.57 -5.36 -13.25
N GLN A 207 12.32 -6.06 -12.41
CA GLN A 207 12.57 -7.49 -12.54
C GLN A 207 11.27 -8.30 -12.58
N ASN A 208 10.35 -8.00 -11.65
CA ASN A 208 9.05 -8.66 -11.58
C ASN A 208 8.16 -8.26 -12.75
N LEU A 209 8.15 -6.97 -13.10
CA LEU A 209 7.32 -6.46 -14.18
C LEU A 209 7.76 -7.02 -15.54
N PHE A 210 9.06 -7.03 -15.84
CA PHE A 210 9.64 -7.46 -17.12
C PHE A 210 10.01 -8.94 -17.19
N GLY A 211 9.84 -9.70 -16.10
CA GLY A 211 10.10 -11.14 -16.07
C GLY A 211 11.58 -11.51 -16.19
N LYS A 212 12.50 -10.64 -15.75
CA LYS A 212 13.94 -10.85 -15.83
C LYS A 212 14.59 -10.67 -14.46
N LYS A 213 15.27 -11.71 -13.97
CA LYS A 213 15.98 -11.66 -12.69
C LYS A 213 17.34 -10.97 -12.82
N TRP A 214 17.59 -9.95 -11.99
CA TRP A 214 18.87 -9.23 -11.90
C TRP A 214 19.46 -9.21 -10.49
N ILE A 215 18.60 -9.21 -9.47
CA ILE A 215 19.01 -9.17 -8.07
C ILE A 215 18.16 -10.13 -7.23
N SER A 216 18.76 -10.72 -6.21
CA SER A 216 18.01 -11.48 -5.19
C SER A 216 17.45 -10.54 -4.14
N SER A 217 16.27 -10.84 -3.60
CA SER A 217 15.66 -10.02 -2.55
C SER A 217 16.53 -9.86 -1.31
N THR A 218 17.32 -10.87 -0.92
CA THR A 218 18.30 -10.75 0.18
C THR A 218 19.34 -9.67 -0.10
N ALA A 219 19.88 -9.61 -1.32
CA ALA A 219 20.88 -8.61 -1.70
C ALA A 219 20.30 -7.20 -1.78
N ALA A 220 19.04 -7.07 -2.21
CA ALA A 220 18.32 -5.80 -2.21
C ALA A 220 18.05 -5.31 -0.77
N GLN A 221 17.52 -6.19 0.09
CA GLN A 221 17.21 -5.90 1.50
C GLN A 221 18.46 -5.52 2.31
N ASN A 222 19.55 -6.25 2.11
CA ASN A 222 20.83 -5.99 2.77
C ASN A 222 21.62 -4.83 2.16
N GLN A 223 21.07 -4.17 1.12
CA GLN A 223 21.69 -3.04 0.43
C GLN A 223 23.13 -3.35 -0.05
N GLU A 224 23.33 -4.55 -0.60
CA GLU A 224 24.64 -5.00 -1.07
C GLU A 224 25.09 -4.21 -2.31
N ALA A 225 25.83 -3.12 -2.09
CA ALA A 225 26.15 -2.10 -3.11
C ALA A 225 26.73 -2.68 -4.41
N GLU A 226 27.69 -3.61 -4.32
CA GLU A 226 28.30 -4.24 -5.50
C GLU A 226 27.27 -5.04 -6.32
N LYS A 227 26.38 -5.78 -5.65
CA LYS A 227 25.32 -6.57 -6.29
C LYS A 227 24.27 -5.66 -6.91
N ILE A 228 23.91 -4.56 -6.24
CA ILE A 228 22.98 -3.55 -6.76
C ILE A 228 23.55 -2.90 -8.01
N GLU A 229 24.81 -2.47 -8.00
CA GLU A 229 25.43 -1.82 -9.16
C GLU A 229 25.58 -2.79 -10.35
N LYS A 230 25.92 -4.05 -10.09
CA LYS A 230 25.93 -5.09 -11.13
C LYS A 230 24.53 -5.29 -11.71
N ALA A 231 23.51 -5.39 -10.85
CA ALA A 231 22.12 -5.55 -11.27
C ALA A 231 21.63 -4.32 -12.07
N ARG A 232 22.00 -3.11 -11.67
CA ARG A 232 21.72 -1.85 -12.37
C ARG A 232 22.24 -1.91 -13.80
N LYS A 233 23.53 -2.22 -14.01
CA LYS A 233 24.12 -2.33 -15.36
C LYS A 233 23.39 -3.36 -16.23
N MET A 234 22.98 -4.49 -15.65
CA MET A 234 22.23 -5.51 -16.37
C MET A 234 20.81 -5.08 -16.73
N ALA A 235 20.11 -4.40 -15.82
CA ALA A 235 18.76 -3.88 -16.00
C ALA A 235 18.73 -2.77 -17.06
N VAL A 236 19.62 -1.77 -16.95
CA VAL A 236 19.76 -0.67 -17.92
C VAL A 236 20.02 -1.22 -19.33
N ARG A 237 20.95 -2.16 -19.47
CA ARG A 237 21.23 -2.80 -20.76
C ARG A 237 20.04 -3.57 -21.32
N PHE A 238 19.21 -4.16 -20.47
CA PHE A 238 18.02 -4.89 -20.92
C PHE A 238 16.91 -3.92 -21.36
N LEU A 239 16.63 -2.90 -20.56
CA LEU A 239 15.56 -1.92 -20.79
C LEU A 239 15.88 -0.97 -21.94
N GLY A 240 17.16 -0.72 -22.21
CA GLY A 240 17.62 0.11 -23.33
C GLY A 240 17.76 -0.61 -24.67
N ARG A 241 17.36 -1.89 -24.77
CA ARG A 241 17.22 -2.57 -26.07
C ARG A 241 15.88 -2.21 -26.67
N ASP A 242 15.85 -1.96 -27.97
CA ASP A 242 14.61 -1.80 -28.73
C ASP A 242 13.74 -3.06 -28.64
#